data_AF-A0A972TBF1-F1
#
_entry.id   AF-A0A972TBF1-F1
#
_cell.length_a   1.000
_cell.length_b   1.000
_cell.length_c   1.000
_cell.angle_alpha   90.00
_cell.angle_beta   90.00
_cell.angle_gamma   90.00
#
_symmetry.space_group_name_H-M   'P 1'
#
loop_
_entity.id
_entity.type
_entity.pdbx_description
1 polymer ?
#
loop_
_entity_poly.entity_id
_entity_poly.type
_entity_poly.pdbx_seq_one_letter_code
_entity_poly.pdbx_strand_id
1 'polypeptide(L)'
;MNTIIIIDELNGPADWEVVLEKRAVWIRSQEIRLLISNNANQWGIRIQDLQEAYHRGAQCIEHVLTASLYCKSNDNPVKVFLKKLHWRLDLVMEFVRAGFGPSNHEDLVYQTTAHDSWSTFSPFHLNRLPRLKREPSRWTKREAIRAIANGQYSWLRCDGRYTDDYYEDDQQNYRRGDISNWMEMVEKILTGDGWRVYEDEEKRIHICCHHFDYNSMKLDIDAVRE
;
A
#
# COMPACT_ATOMS: atom_id res chain seq x y z
N MET A 1 6.03 -6.94 9.04
CA MET A 1 5.74 -5.85 8.10
C MET A 1 5.06 -6.49 6.90
N ASN A 2 4.14 -5.79 6.23
CA ASN A 2 3.56 -6.35 5.00
C ASN A 2 4.61 -6.19 3.91
N THR A 3 5.20 -7.31 3.50
CA THR A 3 6.11 -7.33 2.35
C THR A 3 5.34 -6.91 1.11
N ILE A 4 5.90 -5.97 0.35
CA ILE A 4 5.35 -5.57 -0.94
C ILE A 4 5.56 -6.74 -1.91
N ILE A 5 4.46 -7.35 -2.35
CA ILE A 5 4.49 -8.50 -3.25
C ILE A 5 4.04 -8.03 -4.63
N ILE A 6 4.97 -8.06 -5.57
CA ILE A 6 4.72 -7.69 -6.96
C ILE A 6 4.62 -8.98 -7.78
N ILE A 7 3.54 -9.10 -8.54
CA ILE A 7 3.32 -10.17 -9.50
C ILE A 7 3.27 -9.52 -10.88
N ASP A 8 3.99 -10.06 -11.85
CA ASP A 8 4.03 -9.45 -13.18
C ASP A 8 2.69 -9.60 -13.91
N GLU A 9 2.06 -10.77 -13.83
CA GLU A 9 0.78 -11.08 -14.46
C GLU A 9 0.00 -12.15 -13.69
N LEU A 10 -1.33 -12.11 -13.72
CA LEU A 10 -2.21 -13.15 -13.17
C LEU A 10 -2.80 -14.00 -14.30
N ASN A 11 -2.30 -15.22 -14.44
CA ASN A 11 -2.57 -16.11 -15.56
C ASN A 11 -3.52 -17.26 -15.24
N GLY A 12 -3.90 -17.45 -13.97
CA GLY A 12 -4.91 -18.44 -13.62
C GLY A 12 -5.06 -18.71 -12.14
N PRO A 13 -5.75 -19.81 -11.77
CA PRO A 13 -6.12 -20.10 -10.39
C PRO A 13 -4.94 -20.13 -9.41
N ALA A 14 -3.79 -20.66 -9.83
CA ALA A 14 -2.60 -20.76 -8.97
C ALA A 14 -2.11 -19.38 -8.51
N ASP A 15 -2.08 -18.39 -9.41
CA ASP A 15 -1.64 -17.03 -9.06
C ASP A 15 -2.65 -16.35 -8.14
N TRP A 16 -3.95 -16.60 -8.35
CA TRP A 16 -4.99 -16.09 -7.46
C TRP A 16 -4.96 -16.72 -6.07
N GLU A 17 -4.52 -17.98 -5.92
CA GLU A 17 -4.29 -18.55 -4.59
C GLU A 17 -3.17 -17.80 -3.85
N VAL A 18 -2.12 -17.35 -4.56
CA VAL A 18 -1.10 -16.46 -3.98
C VAL A 18 -1.74 -15.15 -3.53
N VAL A 19 -2.59 -14.53 -4.36
CA VAL A 19 -3.30 -13.28 -3.98
C VAL A 19 -4.14 -13.48 -2.71
N LEU A 20 -4.89 -14.58 -2.63
CA LEU A 20 -5.76 -14.90 -1.48
C LEU A 20 -4.95 -15.17 -0.20
N GLU A 21 -3.78 -15.80 -0.32
CA GLU A 21 -2.87 -16.05 0.80
C GLU A 21 -2.22 -14.76 1.29
N LYS A 22 -1.68 -13.96 0.37
CA LYS A 22 -0.86 -12.77 0.68
C LYS A 22 -1.69 -11.55 1.05
N ARG A 23 -2.98 -11.54 0.70
CA ARG A 23 -3.98 -10.50 1.00
C ARG A 23 -3.71 -9.11 0.40
N ALA A 24 -2.48 -8.74 0.08
CA ALA A 24 -2.14 -7.51 -0.61
C ALA A 24 -1.07 -7.81 -1.67
N VAL A 25 -1.37 -7.58 -2.94
CA VAL A 25 -0.43 -7.77 -4.05
C VAL A 25 -0.57 -6.64 -5.07
N TRP A 26 0.51 -6.36 -5.78
CA TRP A 26 0.57 -5.38 -6.87
C TRP A 26 0.79 -6.12 -8.19
N ILE A 27 -0.09 -5.93 -9.16
CA ILE A 27 -0.04 -6.62 -10.46
C ILE A 27 0.51 -5.64 -11.50
N ARG A 28 1.68 -5.95 -12.08
CA ARG A 28 2.39 -5.04 -12.99
C ARG A 28 1.68 -4.87 -14.32
N SER A 29 1.23 -5.96 -14.95
CA SER A 29 0.66 -5.93 -16.30
C SER A 29 -0.57 -5.04 -16.45
N GLN A 30 -1.33 -4.87 -15.37
CA GLN A 30 -2.53 -4.01 -15.33
C GLN A 30 -2.33 -2.76 -14.47
N GLU A 31 -1.17 -2.61 -13.82
CA GLU A 31 -0.86 -1.56 -12.85
C GLU A 31 -1.96 -1.40 -11.79
N ILE A 32 -2.32 -2.50 -11.12
CA ILE A 32 -3.36 -2.51 -10.08
C ILE A 32 -2.81 -3.01 -8.74
N ARG A 33 -3.48 -2.65 -7.65
CA ARG A 33 -3.35 -3.29 -6.34
C ARG A 33 -4.59 -4.14 -6.06
N LEU A 34 -4.38 -5.38 -5.66
CA LEU A 34 -5.42 -6.26 -5.14
C LEU A 34 -5.29 -6.38 -3.63
N LEU A 35 -6.39 -6.11 -2.92
CA LEU A 35 -6.51 -6.31 -1.47
C LEU A 35 -7.63 -7.28 -1.16
N ILE A 36 -7.33 -8.37 -0.45
CA ILE A 36 -8.29 -9.33 0.05
C ILE A 36 -8.50 -9.08 1.54
N SER A 37 -9.73 -8.74 1.91
CA SER A 37 -10.15 -8.60 3.30
C SER A 37 -11.03 -9.78 3.69
N ASN A 38 -10.75 -10.36 4.85
CA ASN A 38 -11.58 -11.34 5.52
C ASN A 38 -11.72 -10.86 6.97
N ASN A 39 -12.96 -10.72 7.43
CA ASN A 39 -13.28 -10.64 8.84
C ASN A 39 -14.36 -11.66 9.18
N ALA A 40 -14.71 -11.76 10.47
CA ALA A 40 -15.64 -12.76 10.98
C ALA A 40 -17.02 -12.78 10.30
N ASN A 41 -17.42 -11.74 9.57
CA ASN A 41 -18.74 -11.60 8.96
C ASN A 41 -18.72 -11.28 7.45
N GLN A 42 -17.56 -11.00 6.87
CA GLN A 42 -17.45 -10.51 5.49
C GLN A 42 -16.14 -10.91 4.83
N TRP A 43 -16.25 -11.20 3.53
CA TRP A 43 -15.12 -11.27 2.60
C TRP A 43 -15.19 -10.08 1.65
N GLY A 44 -14.04 -9.63 1.17
CA GLY A 44 -13.99 -8.62 0.13
C GLY A 44 -12.73 -8.68 -0.70
N ILE A 45 -12.87 -8.25 -1.95
CA ILE A 45 -11.77 -7.96 -2.86
C ILE A 45 -11.84 -6.47 -3.20
N ARG A 46 -10.71 -5.78 -3.05
CA ARG A 46 -10.53 -4.41 -3.52
C ARG A 46 -9.53 -4.41 -4.67
N ILE A 47 -9.86 -3.66 -5.70
CA ILE A 47 -9.07 -3.54 -6.92
C ILE A 47 -8.83 -2.06 -7.13
N GLN A 48 -7.61 -1.60 -6.88
CA GLN A 48 -7.24 -0.20 -7.04
C GLN A 48 -6.41 -0.01 -8.30
N ASP A 49 -6.86 0.87 -9.18
CA ASP A 49 -6.10 1.33 -10.35
C ASP A 49 -4.97 2.25 -9.90
N LEU A 50 -3.74 1.98 -10.34
CA LEU A 50 -2.54 2.72 -9.97
C LEU A 50 -1.95 3.53 -11.11
N GLN A 51 -2.57 3.55 -12.30
CA GLN A 51 -2.04 4.24 -13.48
C GLN A 51 -1.81 5.72 -13.23
N GLU A 52 -2.63 6.33 -12.37
CA GLU A 52 -2.56 7.74 -12.01
C GLU A 52 -1.78 8.02 -10.72
N ALA A 53 -1.16 7.01 -10.11
CA ALA A 53 -0.43 7.19 -8.85
C ALA A 53 0.65 8.28 -9.00
N TYR A 54 0.70 9.17 -8.02
CA TYR A 54 1.59 10.33 -7.94
C TYR A 54 1.38 11.45 -8.98
N HIS A 55 0.37 11.37 -9.87
CA HIS A 55 0.02 12.47 -10.77
C HIS A 55 -0.76 13.57 -10.06
N ARG A 56 -0.18 14.76 -9.92
CA ARG A 56 -0.82 15.87 -9.20
C ARG A 56 -2.23 16.19 -9.73
N GLY A 57 -3.22 16.09 -8.84
CA GLY A 57 -4.63 16.43 -9.14
C GLY A 57 -5.44 15.31 -9.79
N ALA A 58 -4.82 14.17 -10.09
CA ALA A 58 -5.51 12.97 -10.56
C ALA A 58 -6.08 12.17 -9.38
N GLN A 59 -6.91 11.17 -9.68
CA GLN A 59 -7.46 10.24 -8.71
C GLN A 59 -7.20 8.80 -9.12
N CYS A 60 -6.97 7.95 -8.13
CA CYS A 60 -6.87 6.50 -8.30
C CYS A 60 -8.19 5.86 -7.85
N ILE A 61 -8.84 5.11 -8.72
CA ILE A 61 -10.14 4.49 -8.44
C ILE A 61 -9.93 3.13 -7.79
N GLU A 62 -10.59 2.92 -6.65
CA GLU A 62 -10.70 1.62 -5.98
C GLU A 62 -12.11 1.06 -6.16
N HIS A 63 -12.19 -0.13 -6.74
CA HIS A 63 -13.39 -0.95 -6.82
C HIS A 63 -13.42 -1.89 -5.63
N VAL A 64 -14.53 -1.92 -4.90
CA VAL A 64 -14.70 -2.74 -3.70
C VAL A 64 -15.88 -3.68 -3.94
N LEU A 65 -15.61 -4.98 -3.84
CA LEU A 65 -16.61 -6.04 -3.87
C LEU A 65 -16.61 -6.72 -2.51
N THR A 66 -17.73 -6.71 -1.80
CA THR A 66 -17.88 -7.35 -0.49
C THR A 66 -18.99 -8.38 -0.51
N ALA A 67 -18.76 -9.55 0.09
CA ALA A 67 -19.77 -10.56 0.34
C ALA A 67 -19.94 -10.74 1.85
N SER A 68 -21.19 -10.75 2.30
CA SER A 68 -21.51 -11.12 3.68
C SER A 68 -21.44 -12.63 3.83
N LEU A 69 -20.88 -13.14 4.93
CA LEU A 69 -20.87 -14.58 5.27
C LEU A 69 -22.25 -15.18 5.50
N TYR A 70 -23.32 -14.37 5.53
CA TYR A 70 -24.71 -14.85 5.44
C TYR A 70 -25.08 -15.33 4.02
N CYS A 71 -24.18 -15.18 3.04
CA CYS A 71 -24.32 -15.80 1.73
C CYS A 71 -24.40 -17.32 1.87
N LYS A 72 -25.34 -17.96 1.16
CA LYS A 72 -25.75 -19.36 1.39
C LYS A 72 -24.69 -20.42 1.06
N SER A 73 -23.48 -20.03 0.64
CA SER A 73 -22.41 -20.96 0.28
C SER A 73 -21.41 -21.16 1.42
N ASN A 74 -21.08 -22.42 1.72
CA ASN A 74 -19.94 -22.77 2.58
C ASN A 74 -18.57 -22.43 1.94
N ASP A 75 -18.55 -22.00 0.68
CA ASP A 75 -17.35 -21.62 -0.06
C ASP A 75 -16.99 -20.14 0.16
N ASN A 76 -15.69 -19.84 0.04
CA ASN A 76 -15.20 -18.46 0.01
C ASN A 76 -15.89 -17.70 -1.17
N PRO A 77 -16.68 -16.66 -0.90
CA PRO A 77 -17.45 -15.98 -1.94
C PRO A 77 -16.58 -15.26 -2.97
N VAL A 78 -15.36 -14.83 -2.61
CA VAL A 78 -14.36 -14.33 -3.56
C VAL A 78 -13.92 -15.45 -4.51
N LYS A 79 -13.67 -16.67 -4.01
CA LYS A 79 -13.35 -17.82 -4.87
C LYS A 79 -14.53 -18.18 -5.79
N VAL A 80 -15.77 -18.12 -5.29
CA VAL A 80 -16.96 -18.36 -6.12
C VAL A 80 -17.05 -17.35 -7.24
N PHE A 81 -16.84 -16.06 -6.94
CA PHE A 81 -16.78 -14.99 -7.94
C PHE A 81 -15.68 -15.22 -8.98
N LEU A 82 -14.46 -15.50 -8.54
CA LEU A 82 -13.33 -15.77 -9.44
C LEU A 82 -13.57 -16.99 -10.33
N LYS A 83 -14.17 -18.07 -9.78
CA LYS A 83 -14.58 -19.26 -10.57
C LYS A 83 -15.56 -18.90 -11.68
N LYS A 84 -16.56 -18.04 -11.41
CA LYS A 84 -17.54 -17.57 -12.43
C LYS A 84 -16.88 -16.79 -13.56
N LEU A 85 -15.80 -16.07 -13.25
CA LEU A 85 -14.99 -15.33 -14.22
C LEU A 85 -13.78 -16.13 -14.72
N HIS A 86 -13.80 -17.46 -14.56
CA HIS A 86 -12.75 -18.36 -15.03
C HIS A 86 -11.33 -17.98 -14.55
N TRP A 87 -11.23 -17.34 -13.38
CA TRP A 87 -9.98 -16.85 -12.80
C TRP A 87 -9.19 -15.88 -13.70
N ARG A 88 -9.89 -15.20 -14.61
CA ARG A 88 -9.29 -14.27 -15.56
C ARG A 88 -9.34 -12.85 -15.05
N LEU A 89 -8.17 -12.21 -14.92
CA LEU A 89 -8.08 -10.83 -14.44
C LEU A 89 -8.78 -9.85 -15.39
N ASP A 90 -8.67 -10.04 -16.70
CA ASP A 90 -9.33 -9.17 -17.68
C ASP A 90 -10.85 -9.20 -17.52
N LEU A 91 -11.45 -10.38 -17.33
CA LEU A 91 -12.90 -10.50 -17.07
C LEU A 91 -13.31 -9.88 -15.73
N VAL A 92 -12.45 -9.96 -14.69
CA VAL A 92 -12.66 -9.26 -13.42
C VAL A 92 -12.63 -7.74 -13.63
N MET A 93 -11.68 -7.23 -14.40
CA MET A 93 -11.56 -5.81 -14.72
C MET A 93 -12.73 -5.31 -15.55
N GLU A 94 -13.16 -6.06 -16.56
CA GLU A 94 -14.36 -5.78 -17.34
C GLU A 94 -15.60 -5.72 -16.44
N PHE A 95 -15.74 -6.70 -15.54
CA PHE A 95 -16.85 -6.76 -14.60
C PHE A 95 -16.93 -5.51 -13.70
N VAL A 96 -15.82 -5.09 -13.09
CA VAL A 96 -15.83 -3.92 -12.19
C VAL A 96 -15.92 -2.59 -12.95
N ARG A 97 -15.34 -2.49 -14.16
CA ARG A 97 -15.41 -1.28 -14.99
C ARG A 97 -16.78 -1.07 -15.62
N ALA A 98 -17.51 -2.14 -15.91
CA ALA A 98 -18.89 -2.07 -16.37
C ALA A 98 -19.82 -1.38 -15.36
N GLY A 99 -19.38 -1.24 -14.10
CA GLY A 99 -20.01 -0.34 -13.13
C GLY A 99 -21.47 -0.71 -12.86
N PHE A 100 -21.78 -2.01 -12.84
CA PHE A 100 -23.11 -2.48 -12.45
C PHE A 100 -23.51 -1.76 -11.16
N GLY A 101 -24.73 -1.23 -11.11
CA GLY A 101 -25.28 -0.65 -9.88
C GLY A 101 -25.29 -1.70 -8.76
N PRO A 102 -25.85 -1.39 -7.57
CA PRO A 102 -26.00 -2.36 -6.48
C PRO A 102 -26.90 -3.58 -6.80
N SER A 103 -27.10 -3.92 -8.08
CA SER A 103 -27.75 -5.12 -8.56
C SER A 103 -26.95 -6.36 -8.16
N ASN A 104 -27.26 -6.82 -6.95
CA ASN A 104 -27.24 -8.19 -6.46
C ASN A 104 -26.69 -9.19 -7.49
N HIS A 105 -25.37 -9.39 -7.48
CA HIS A 105 -24.83 -10.68 -7.88
C HIS A 105 -25.09 -11.67 -6.73
N GLU A 106 -26.37 -11.79 -6.33
CA GLU A 106 -27.05 -12.41 -5.17
C GLU A 106 -26.39 -12.32 -3.78
N ASP A 107 -25.08 -12.12 -3.69
CA ASP A 107 -24.29 -12.16 -2.46
C ASP A 107 -23.14 -11.12 -2.43
N LEU A 108 -22.93 -10.33 -3.50
CA LEU A 108 -21.88 -9.31 -3.59
C LEU A 108 -22.44 -7.88 -3.63
N VAL A 109 -21.91 -7.03 -2.76
CA VAL A 109 -22.11 -5.58 -2.75
C VAL A 109 -20.94 -4.91 -3.47
N TYR A 110 -21.24 -4.04 -4.42
CA TYR A 110 -20.25 -3.30 -5.20
C TYR A 110 -20.24 -1.81 -4.82
N GLN A 111 -19.04 -1.26 -4.65
CA GLN A 111 -18.81 0.16 -4.36
C GLN A 111 -17.55 0.65 -5.09
N THR A 112 -17.50 1.96 -5.34
CA THR A 112 -16.30 2.64 -5.86
C THR A 112 -15.87 3.72 -4.89
N THR A 113 -14.56 3.87 -4.69
CA THR A 113 -13.96 4.96 -3.91
C THR A 113 -12.86 5.61 -4.73
N ALA A 114 -12.86 6.94 -4.80
CA ALA A 114 -11.77 7.69 -5.41
C ALA A 114 -10.76 8.09 -4.34
N HIS A 115 -9.48 7.80 -4.58
CA HIS A 115 -8.37 8.17 -3.71
C HIS A 115 -7.53 9.26 -4.37
N ASP A 116 -6.98 10.18 -3.59
CA ASP A 116 -6.00 11.13 -4.12
C ASP A 116 -4.78 10.36 -4.62
N SER A 117 -4.41 10.63 -5.86
CA SER A 117 -3.26 10.02 -6.55
C SER A 117 -1.96 10.20 -5.78
N TRP A 118 -1.76 11.36 -5.14
CA TRP A 118 -0.54 11.64 -4.39
C TRP A 118 -0.42 10.80 -3.12
N SER A 119 -1.56 10.41 -2.50
CA SER A 119 -1.61 9.51 -1.35
C SER A 119 -1.65 8.01 -1.73
N THR A 120 -1.73 7.69 -3.02
CA THR A 120 -1.84 6.30 -3.49
C THR A 120 -0.46 5.71 -3.74
N PHE A 121 -0.09 4.66 -2.98
CA PHE A 121 1.18 3.97 -3.18
C PHE A 121 1.15 3.09 -4.44
N SER A 122 2.13 3.28 -5.32
CA SER A 122 2.38 2.41 -6.47
C SER A 122 3.87 2.09 -6.58
N PRO A 123 4.28 0.81 -6.54
CA PRO A 123 5.67 0.44 -6.76
C PRO A 123 6.10 0.63 -8.23
N PHE A 124 5.16 0.85 -9.15
CA PHE A 124 5.41 0.98 -10.58
C PHE A 124 5.79 2.40 -11.00
N HIS A 125 5.33 3.40 -10.24
CA HIS A 125 5.41 4.82 -10.62
C HIS A 125 6.24 5.67 -9.65
N LEU A 126 7.11 5.05 -8.85
CA LEU A 126 7.96 5.77 -7.89
C LEU A 126 8.86 6.81 -8.57
N ASN A 127 9.20 6.60 -9.84
CA ASN A 127 9.92 7.57 -10.69
C ASN A 127 9.16 8.89 -10.92
N ARG A 128 7.84 8.92 -10.73
CA ARG A 128 7.03 10.13 -10.84
C ARG A 128 7.16 11.04 -9.62
N LEU A 129 7.73 10.55 -8.52
CA LEU A 129 8.03 11.37 -7.33
C LEU A 129 9.27 12.21 -7.62
N PRO A 130 9.14 13.55 -7.80
CA PRO A 130 10.28 14.35 -8.20
C PRO A 130 11.30 14.46 -7.06
N ARG A 131 12.59 14.40 -7.39
CA ARG A 131 13.68 14.72 -6.46
C ARG A 131 13.48 16.07 -5.79
N LEU A 132 13.92 16.21 -4.55
CA LEU A 132 14.10 17.50 -3.90
C LEU A 132 15.24 18.23 -4.60
N LYS A 133 15.01 19.49 -4.99
CA LYS A 133 16.03 20.34 -5.63
C LYS A 133 16.88 21.13 -4.62
N ARG A 134 16.36 21.26 -3.40
CA ARG A 134 16.97 21.94 -2.25
C ARG A 134 16.30 21.41 -0.98
N GLU A 135 16.95 21.61 0.15
CA GLU A 135 16.35 21.37 1.46
C GLU A 135 15.07 22.22 1.61
N PRO A 136 13.94 21.60 2.02
CA PRO A 136 12.70 22.33 2.22
C PRO A 136 12.78 23.18 3.50
N SER A 137 12.17 24.36 3.49
CA SER A 137 12.09 25.20 4.70
C SER A 137 11.19 24.62 5.79
N ARG A 138 10.35 23.64 5.44
CA ARG A 138 9.50 22.87 6.36
C ARG A 138 9.35 21.47 5.81
N TRP A 139 9.53 20.48 6.67
CA TRP A 139 9.30 19.09 6.33
C TRP A 139 7.83 18.70 6.48
N THR A 140 7.29 18.02 5.48
CA THR A 140 6.01 17.31 5.55
C THR A 140 6.20 15.85 5.10
N LYS A 141 5.14 15.03 5.22
CA LYS A 141 5.13 13.65 4.68
C LYS A 141 5.55 13.64 3.21
N ARG A 142 5.12 14.63 2.44
CA ARG A 142 5.41 14.76 1.02
C ARG A 142 6.91 14.89 0.73
N GLU A 143 7.60 15.78 1.44
CA GLU A 143 9.05 15.96 1.26
C GLU A 143 9.82 14.73 1.72
N ALA A 144 9.42 14.12 2.86
CA ALA A 144 10.04 12.90 3.36
C ALA A 144 9.92 11.73 2.37
N ILE A 145 8.71 11.47 1.84
CA ILE A 145 8.48 10.43 0.83
C ILE A 145 9.32 10.68 -0.43
N ARG A 146 9.40 11.93 -0.90
CA ARG A 146 10.23 12.27 -2.07
C ARG A 146 11.71 12.00 -1.81
N ALA A 147 12.23 12.39 -0.65
CA ALA A 147 13.62 12.13 -0.30
C ALA A 147 13.91 10.62 -0.21
N ILE A 148 13.06 9.87 0.49
CA ILE A 148 13.21 8.41 0.66
C ILE A 148 13.10 7.67 -0.68
N ALA A 149 12.11 8.02 -1.50
CA ALA A 149 11.88 7.38 -2.80
C ALA A 149 13.01 7.66 -3.81
N ASN A 150 13.73 8.79 -3.65
CA ASN A 150 14.84 9.16 -4.52
C ASN A 150 16.23 8.86 -3.91
N GLY A 151 16.30 8.26 -2.72
CA GLY A 151 17.57 7.97 -2.06
C GLY A 151 18.35 9.22 -1.60
N GLN A 152 17.67 10.34 -1.36
CA GLN A 152 18.30 11.60 -0.94
C GLN A 152 18.56 11.63 0.57
N TYR A 153 19.31 10.67 1.07
CA TYR A 153 19.67 10.56 2.47
C TYR A 153 21.03 9.89 2.63
N SER A 154 21.80 10.33 3.62
CA SER A 154 23.06 9.69 4.02
C SER A 154 22.83 8.42 4.87
N TRP A 155 21.72 8.39 5.59
CA TRP A 155 21.23 7.22 6.31
C TRP A 155 19.73 7.35 6.56
N LEU A 156 19.06 6.20 6.70
CA LEU A 156 17.64 6.06 6.99
C LEU A 156 17.47 4.94 8.01
N ARG A 157 16.91 5.26 9.18
CA ARG A 157 16.94 4.38 10.36
C ARG A 157 15.61 4.30 11.08
N CYS A 158 15.35 3.15 11.68
CA CYS A 158 14.35 2.97 12.73
C CYS A 158 15.02 3.23 14.08
N ASP A 159 14.51 4.22 14.80
CA ASP A 159 14.98 4.61 16.15
C ASP A 159 14.25 3.82 17.25
N GLY A 160 13.12 3.21 16.90
CA GLY A 160 12.40 2.29 17.77
C GLY A 160 10.97 2.06 17.29
N ARG A 161 10.53 0.81 17.41
CA ARG A 161 9.15 0.42 17.19
C ARG A 161 8.62 -0.30 18.43
N TYR A 162 7.46 0.14 18.88
CA TYR A 162 6.78 -0.37 20.06
C TYR A 162 5.50 -1.09 19.65
N THR A 163 5.18 -2.13 20.37
CA THR A 163 3.94 -2.90 20.30
C THR A 163 3.37 -3.01 21.72
N ASP A 164 2.23 -3.66 21.88
CA ASP A 164 1.67 -3.91 23.22
C ASP A 164 2.49 -4.96 23.99
N ASP A 165 3.39 -5.70 23.32
CA ASP A 165 4.31 -6.65 23.94
C ASP A 165 5.73 -6.08 24.03
N TYR A 166 5.96 -5.30 25.08
CA TYR A 166 7.26 -4.69 25.36
C TYR A 166 8.38 -5.71 25.61
N TYR A 167 8.05 -6.94 26.01
CA TYR A 167 9.04 -7.99 26.21
C TYR A 167 9.56 -8.50 24.87
N GLU A 168 8.66 -8.75 23.91
CA GLU A 168 9.05 -9.08 22.54
C GLU A 168 9.85 -7.93 21.89
N ASP A 169 9.41 -6.68 22.10
CA ASP A 169 10.11 -5.52 21.56
C ASP A 169 11.55 -5.45 22.08
N ASP A 170 11.77 -5.62 23.39
CA ASP A 170 13.12 -5.61 23.98
C ASP A 170 14.00 -6.73 23.42
N GLN A 171 13.47 -7.94 23.26
CA GLN A 171 14.18 -9.06 22.62
C GLN A 171 14.59 -8.74 21.17
N GLN A 172 13.79 -7.94 20.45
CA GLN A 172 14.08 -7.49 19.09
C GLN A 172 14.83 -6.15 19.05
N ASN A 173 15.34 -5.66 20.18
CA ASN A 173 15.98 -4.34 20.32
C ASN A 173 15.11 -3.21 19.73
N TYR A 174 13.80 -3.27 19.96
CA TYR A 174 12.80 -2.36 19.43
C TYR A 174 12.86 -2.21 17.90
N ARG A 175 13.37 -3.24 17.21
CA ARG A 175 13.60 -3.26 15.76
C ARG A 175 14.46 -2.09 15.26
N ARG A 176 15.33 -1.55 16.13
CA ARG A 176 16.26 -0.47 15.79
C ARG A 176 17.26 -0.92 14.73
N GLY A 177 17.62 0.00 13.84
CA GLY A 177 18.64 -0.24 12.82
C GLY A 177 18.38 0.49 11.52
N ASP A 178 19.19 0.18 10.50
CA ASP A 178 19.02 0.75 9.17
C ASP A 178 17.78 0.18 8.47
N ILE A 179 17.03 1.04 7.79
CA ILE A 179 15.84 0.65 7.02
C ILE A 179 16.30 0.29 5.61
N SER A 180 16.46 -1.01 5.35
CA SER A 180 16.82 -1.52 4.02
C SER A 180 15.65 -1.50 3.03
N ASN A 181 14.43 -1.81 3.49
CA ASN A 181 13.24 -1.79 2.65
C ASN A 181 12.53 -0.43 2.69
N TRP A 182 13.12 0.53 2.00
CA TRP A 182 12.57 1.88 1.87
C TRP A 182 11.20 1.93 1.18
N MET A 183 10.87 0.97 0.30
CA MET A 183 9.57 0.94 -0.37
C MET A 183 8.46 0.64 0.63
N GLU A 184 8.67 -0.32 1.53
CA GLU A 184 7.74 -0.58 2.63
C GLU A 184 7.57 0.64 3.54
N MET A 185 8.65 1.39 3.80
CA MET A 185 8.55 2.63 4.55
C MET A 185 7.69 3.68 3.82
N VAL A 186 7.89 3.87 2.51
CA VAL A 186 7.09 4.80 1.71
C VAL A 186 5.62 4.40 1.68
N GLU A 187 5.33 3.10 1.45
CA GLU A 187 3.97 2.55 1.48
C GLU A 187 3.31 2.85 2.84
N LYS A 188 4.00 2.53 3.94
CA LYS A 188 3.49 2.72 5.30
C LYS A 188 3.21 4.19 5.66
N ILE A 189 4.04 5.13 5.21
CA ILE A 189 3.82 6.57 5.45
C ILE A 189 2.63 7.10 4.62
N LEU A 190 2.46 6.59 3.40
CA LEU A 190 1.38 6.98 2.49
C LEU A 190 0.03 6.45 2.95
N THR A 191 -0.04 5.16 3.30
CA THR A 191 -1.29 4.46 3.64
C THR A 191 -1.65 4.59 5.12
N GLY A 192 -0.68 4.91 5.98
CA GLY A 192 -0.90 5.09 7.41
C GLY A 192 -1.35 6.49 7.81
N ASP A 193 -2.16 6.54 8.85
CA ASP A 193 -2.53 7.77 9.55
C ASP A 193 -1.52 8.09 10.67
N GLY A 194 -1.60 9.30 11.23
CA GLY A 194 -0.84 9.65 12.43
C GLY A 194 0.64 9.98 12.26
N TRP A 195 1.16 9.89 11.03
CA TRP A 195 2.54 10.24 10.71
C TRP A 195 2.80 11.73 10.84
N ARG A 196 3.87 12.07 11.55
CA ARG A 196 4.41 13.42 11.70
C ARG A 196 5.83 13.44 11.17
N VAL A 197 6.17 14.55 10.51
CA VAL A 197 7.54 14.79 10.03
C VAL A 197 8.01 16.13 10.57
N TYR A 198 9.20 16.15 11.15
CA TYR A 198 9.83 17.35 11.67
C TYR A 198 11.35 17.22 11.64
N GLU A 199 12.04 18.35 11.69
CA GLU A 199 13.49 18.43 11.77
C GLU A 199 13.89 18.84 13.19
N ASP A 200 14.96 18.25 13.72
CA ASP A 200 15.55 18.63 15.00
C ASP A 200 16.71 19.62 14.85
N GLU A 201 17.27 20.05 15.98
CA GLU A 201 18.39 21.01 16.02
C GLU A 201 19.67 20.47 15.35
N GLU A 202 19.82 19.14 15.26
CA GLU A 202 20.94 18.46 14.62
C GLU A 202 20.70 18.17 13.13
N LYS A 203 19.65 18.75 12.53
CA LYS A 203 19.28 18.54 11.12
C LYS A 203 18.91 17.09 10.79
N ARG A 204 18.42 16.33 11.78
CA ARG A 204 17.83 15.01 11.54
C ARG A 204 16.35 15.18 11.28
N ILE A 205 15.86 14.49 10.26
CA ILE A 205 14.45 14.49 9.89
C ILE A 205 13.79 13.28 10.52
N HIS A 206 12.93 13.54 11.49
CA HIS A 206 12.12 12.54 12.18
C HIS A 206 10.84 12.26 11.40
N ILE A 207 10.50 10.99 11.24
CA ILE A 207 9.32 10.48 10.54
C ILE A 207 8.66 9.48 11.50
N CYS A 208 7.71 9.95 12.28
CA CYS A 208 7.18 9.21 13.42
C CYS A 208 5.67 9.01 13.31
N CYS A 209 5.17 7.82 13.62
CA CYS A 209 3.75 7.54 13.75
C CYS A 209 3.37 7.43 15.22
N HIS A 210 2.55 8.38 15.69
CA HIS A 210 2.06 8.45 17.07
C HIS A 210 3.13 8.18 18.13
N HIS A 211 3.00 7.08 18.88
CA HIS A 211 3.87 6.73 20.01
C HIS A 211 4.56 5.38 19.84
N PHE A 212 4.50 4.80 18.64
CA PHE A 212 4.90 3.40 18.46
C PHE A 212 5.83 3.16 17.28
N ASP A 213 6.10 4.14 16.41
CA ASP A 213 7.03 3.95 15.31
C ASP A 213 7.84 5.22 15.06
N TYR A 214 9.13 5.15 15.38
CA TYR A 214 10.06 6.25 15.34
C TYR A 214 11.14 5.95 14.32
N ASN A 215 11.26 6.81 13.31
CA ASN A 215 12.24 6.69 12.26
C ASN A 215 12.88 8.05 12.04
N SER A 216 14.11 8.03 11.56
CA SER A 216 14.80 9.26 11.19
C SER A 216 15.68 9.06 9.97
N MET A 217 15.99 10.18 9.31
CA MET A 217 16.98 10.23 8.24
C MET A 217 17.80 11.51 8.33
N LYS A 218 18.97 11.52 7.70
CA LYS A 218 19.71 12.75 7.44
C LYS A 218 19.73 13.01 5.95
N LEU A 219 19.16 14.14 5.54
CA LEU A 219 19.09 14.55 4.13
C LEU A 219 20.50 14.63 3.54
N ASP A 220 20.64 14.06 2.35
CA ASP A 220 21.74 14.33 1.44
C ASP A 220 21.10 14.65 0.09
N ILE A 221 21.11 15.93 -0.30
CA ILE A 221 20.39 16.39 -1.48
C ILE A 221 21.01 15.85 -2.78
N ASP A 222 22.32 15.61 -2.75
CA ASP A 222 23.09 15.20 -3.91
C ASP A 222 23.18 13.68 -4.05
N ALA A 223 22.93 12.94 -2.96
CA ALA A 223 22.81 11.49 -2.97
C ALA A 223 21.84 11.00 -4.05
N VAL A 224 22.26 9.92 -4.71
CA VAL A 224 21.50 9.20 -5.72
C VAL A 224 21.45 7.76 -5.24
N ARG A 225 20.26 7.15 -5.31
CA ARG A 225 20.11 5.71 -5.07
C ARG A 225 20.87 4.95 -6.17
N GLU A 226 21.83 4.11 -5.77
CA GLU A 226 22.51 3.15 -6.64
C GLU A 226 21.54 2.13 -7.25
#